data_AF-A0A5C5WHG7-F1
#
_entry.id   AF-A0A5C5WHG7-F1
#
_cell.length_a   1.000
_cell.length_b   1.000
_cell.length_c   1.000
_cell.angle_alpha   90.00
_cell.angle_beta   90.00
_cell.angle_gamma   90.00
#
_symmetry.space_group_name_H-M   'P 1'
#
loop_
_entity.id
_entity.type
_entity.pdbx_description
1 polymer ?
#
loop_
_entity_poly.entity_id
_entity_poly.type
_entity_poly.pdbx_seq_one_letter_code
_entity_poly.pdbx_strand_id
1 'polypeptide(L)'
;MKRKRDFERRKDHRKQLDKATALAIAVEEGLPLAESVRGVPYSSTPVSISRVEIGWLVQFAPTSHIDADGRKVFNVQYIVDDRDRRLHPVGTFGARRIVEEILYRRG
;
A
#
# COMPACT_ATOMS: atom_id res chain seq x y z
N MET A 1 31.01 -19.30 30.18
CA MET A 1 30.09 -19.52 29.04
C MET A 1 29.14 -18.32 28.83
N LYS A 2 29.71 -17.15 28.54
CA LYS A 2 29.05 -15.93 28.02
C LYS A 2 29.57 -15.78 26.57
N ARG A 3 28.85 -15.16 25.62
CA ARG A 3 29.25 -14.91 24.21
C ARG A 3 28.82 -15.92 23.11
N LYS A 4 27.79 -16.73 23.34
CA LYS A 4 27.00 -17.37 22.25
C LYS A 4 25.50 -17.11 22.37
N ARG A 5 25.13 -16.19 23.27
CA ARG A 5 23.77 -15.64 23.38
C ARG A 5 23.61 -14.34 22.60
N ASP A 6 24.70 -13.89 21.98
CA ASP A 6 24.72 -13.06 20.78
C ASP A 6 24.33 -13.96 19.59
N PHE A 7 23.14 -14.59 19.67
CA PHE A 7 22.51 -15.18 18.50
C PHE A 7 21.99 -13.99 17.70
N GLU A 8 22.92 -13.40 16.94
CA GLU A 8 22.87 -12.27 16.02
C GLU A 8 21.85 -12.47 14.88
N ARG A 9 20.67 -12.97 15.22
CA ARG A 9 19.48 -12.91 14.39
C ARG A 9 18.36 -12.46 15.30
N ARG A 10 18.41 -11.18 15.68
CA ARG A 10 17.24 -10.31 15.56
C ARG A 10 16.81 -10.33 14.09
N LYS A 11 16.33 -11.49 13.64
CA LYS A 11 15.47 -11.65 12.49
C LYS A 11 14.35 -10.70 12.85
N ASP A 12 14.25 -9.58 12.14
CA ASP A 12 13.17 -8.61 12.23
C ASP A 12 11.86 -9.42 12.00
N HIS A 13 11.37 -10.14 13.03
CA HIS A 13 10.05 -10.75 13.07
C HIS A 13 9.06 -9.62 13.34
N ARG A 14 9.16 -8.52 12.58
CA ARG A 14 8.07 -7.57 12.49
C ARG A 14 6.95 -8.36 11.83
N LYS A 15 5.91 -8.63 12.63
CA LYS A 15 4.74 -9.40 12.21
C LYS A 15 4.25 -8.80 10.90
N GLN A 16 4.11 -9.64 9.87
CA GLN A 16 3.43 -9.26 8.64
C GLN A 16 2.07 -8.64 9.02
N LEU A 17 1.69 -7.55 8.37
CA LEU A 17 0.37 -6.97 8.58
C LEU A 17 -0.67 -7.99 8.16
N ASP A 18 -1.72 -8.15 8.95
CA ASP A 18 -2.88 -8.89 8.48
C ASP A 18 -3.65 -8.07 7.43
N LYS A 19 -4.47 -8.78 6.66
CA LYS A 19 -5.25 -8.21 5.57
C LYS A 19 -6.20 -7.10 6.02
N ALA A 20 -6.81 -7.26 7.20
CA ALA A 20 -7.81 -6.33 7.70
C ALA A 20 -7.17 -4.99 8.10
N THR A 21 -6.03 -5.06 8.79
CA THR A 21 -5.23 -3.90 9.18
C THR A 21 -4.71 -3.15 7.96
N ALA A 22 -4.20 -3.88 6.96
CA ALA A 22 -3.76 -3.24 5.72
C ALA A 22 -4.90 -2.54 4.97
N LEU A 23 -6.08 -3.15 4.94
CA LEU A 23 -7.27 -2.52 4.35
C LEU A 23 -7.69 -1.26 5.12
N ALA A 24 -7.71 -1.32 6.46
CA ALA A 24 -8.06 -0.18 7.29
C ALA A 24 -7.14 1.01 7.01
N ILE A 25 -5.82 0.80 6.99
CA ILE A 25 -4.83 1.84 6.64
C ILE A 25 -5.14 2.43 5.25
N ALA A 26 -5.35 1.57 4.24
CA ALA A 26 -5.60 2.03 2.88
C ALA A 26 -6.90 2.85 2.74
N VAL A 27 -7.94 2.52 3.52
CA VAL A 27 -9.21 3.25 3.56
C VAL A 27 -9.08 4.57 4.32
N GLU A 28 -8.46 4.55 5.50
CA GLU A 28 -8.38 5.70 6.40
C GLU A 28 -7.41 6.77 5.91
N GLU A 29 -6.29 6.37 5.30
CA GLU A 29 -5.25 7.31 4.87
C GLU A 29 -5.22 7.47 3.33
N GLY A 30 -5.43 6.39 2.58
CA GLY A 30 -5.27 6.38 1.13
C GLY A 30 -6.44 6.97 0.35
N LEU A 31 -7.69 6.66 0.73
CA LEU A 31 -8.86 7.16 0.02
C LEU A 31 -9.04 8.68 0.14
N PRO A 32 -8.99 9.30 1.34
CA PRO A 32 -9.14 10.75 1.46
C PRO A 32 -8.10 11.52 0.63
N LEU A 33 -6.87 11.00 0.56
CA LEU A 33 -5.83 11.58 -0.28
C LEU A 33 -6.20 11.51 -1.77
N ALA A 34 -6.63 10.36 -2.27
CA ALA A 34 -7.05 10.20 -3.66
C ALA A 34 -8.23 11.11 -4.02
N GLU A 35 -9.24 11.17 -3.15
CA GLU A 35 -10.43 12.00 -3.34
C GLU A 35 -10.07 13.48 -3.39
N SER A 36 -9.18 13.94 -2.50
CA SER A 36 -8.72 15.34 -2.50
C SER A 36 -7.96 15.74 -3.76
N VAL A 37 -7.22 14.81 -4.37
CA VAL A 37 -6.41 15.05 -5.57
C VAL A 37 -7.24 14.96 -6.86
N ARG A 38 -8.23 14.07 -6.90
CA ARG A 38 -9.03 13.77 -8.10
C ARG A 38 -10.41 14.43 -8.11
N GLY A 39 -10.86 14.96 -6.98
CA GLY A 39 -12.18 15.58 -6.86
C GLY A 39 -13.35 14.61 -7.02
N VAL A 40 -13.11 13.30 -6.92
CA VAL A 40 -14.17 12.28 -7.00
C VAL A 40 -14.08 11.30 -5.83
N PRO A 41 -15.21 10.84 -5.28
CA PRO A 41 -15.22 9.80 -4.25
C PRO A 41 -14.77 8.44 -4.79
N TYR A 42 -14.23 7.61 -3.91
CA TYR A 42 -13.90 6.21 -4.20
C TYR A 42 -14.72 5.26 -3.33
N SER A 43 -14.97 4.05 -3.83
CA SER A 43 -15.59 3.01 -2.99
C SER A 43 -14.62 2.57 -1.90
N SER A 44 -15.08 2.50 -0.65
CA SER A 44 -14.31 1.92 0.46
C SER A 44 -14.19 0.39 0.38
N THR A 45 -14.97 -0.26 -0.49
CA THR A 45 -14.83 -1.68 -0.78
C THR A 45 -13.76 -1.87 -1.85
N PRO A 46 -12.65 -2.59 -1.56
CA PRO A 46 -11.59 -2.75 -2.52
C PRO A 46 -12.02 -3.67 -3.68
N VAL A 47 -11.64 -3.30 -4.90
CA VAL A 47 -11.76 -4.16 -6.10
C VAL A 47 -10.84 -5.37 -5.97
N SER A 48 -9.65 -5.15 -5.43
CA SER A 48 -8.68 -6.20 -5.18
C SER A 48 -7.84 -5.89 -3.95
N ILE A 49 -7.44 -6.94 -3.25
CA ILE A 49 -6.50 -6.87 -2.14
C ILE A 49 -5.67 -8.15 -2.14
N SER A 50 -4.39 -8.00 -2.41
CA SER A 50 -3.47 -9.12 -2.66
C SER A 50 -2.14 -8.93 -1.94
N ARG A 51 -1.48 -10.04 -1.64
CA ARG A 51 -0.20 -10.04 -0.95
C ARG A 51 0.93 -9.77 -1.95
N VAL A 52 1.86 -8.89 -1.58
CA VAL A 52 3.11 -8.64 -2.31
C VAL A 52 4.30 -8.84 -1.38
N GLU A 53 5.52 -8.83 -1.93
CA GLU A 53 6.76 -9.14 -1.19
C GLU A 53 6.94 -8.31 0.10
N ILE A 54 6.60 -7.02 0.03
CA ILE A 54 6.80 -6.06 1.13
C ILE A 54 5.53 -5.72 1.92
N GLY A 55 4.37 -6.29 1.57
CA GLY A 55 3.10 -5.79 2.10
C GLY A 55 1.84 -6.24 1.38
N TRP A 56 0.84 -5.38 1.35
CA TRP A 56 -0.46 -5.61 0.71
C TRP A 56 -0.71 -4.60 -0.40
N LEU A 57 -1.01 -5.08 -1.61
CA LEU A 57 -1.50 -4.25 -2.71
C LEU A 57 -3.03 -4.18 -2.62
N VAL A 58 -3.57 -2.98 -2.46
CA VAL A 58 -5.00 -2.69 -2.33
C VAL A 58 -5.43 -1.77 -3.47
N GLN A 59 -6.58 -2.04 -4.07
CA GLN A 59 -7.11 -1.28 -5.21
C GLN A 59 -8.55 -0.88 -4.98
N PHE A 60 -8.89 0.38 -5.30
CA PHE A 60 -10.25 0.91 -5.17
C PHE A 60 -10.74 1.51 -6.49
N ALA A 61 -12.03 1.34 -6.77
CA ALA A 61 -12.71 1.94 -7.92
C ALA A 61 -13.29 3.31 -7.54
N PRO A 62 -13.25 4.30 -8.45
CA PRO A 62 -13.94 5.55 -8.25
C PRO A 62 -15.46 5.34 -8.38
N THR A 63 -16.26 6.21 -7.74
CA THR A 63 -17.73 6.18 -7.89
C THR A 63 -18.20 6.80 -9.21
N SER A 64 -17.36 7.62 -9.84
CA SER A 64 -17.52 8.17 -11.19
C SER A 64 -16.24 7.99 -11.99
N HIS A 65 -16.35 7.64 -13.27
CA HIS A 65 -15.21 7.50 -14.17
C HIS A 65 -14.75 8.82 -14.81
N ILE A 66 -15.43 9.93 -14.51
CA ILE A 66 -15.12 11.27 -15.01
C ILE A 66 -15.15 12.24 -13.83
N ASP A 67 -14.12 13.09 -13.70
CA ASP A 67 -14.04 14.15 -12.69
C ASP A 67 -14.76 15.44 -13.11
N ALA A 68 -14.76 16.44 -12.23
CA ALA A 68 -15.40 17.74 -12.49
C ALA A 68 -14.79 18.49 -13.69
N ASP A 69 -13.54 18.19 -14.06
CA ASP A 69 -12.83 18.78 -15.20
C ASP A 69 -13.05 18.00 -16.50
N GLY A 70 -13.89 16.96 -16.49
CA GLY A 70 -14.15 16.10 -17.64
C GLY A 70 -13.03 15.08 -17.92
N ARG A 71 -12.09 14.88 -16.99
CA ARG A 71 -10.97 13.94 -17.16
C ARG A 71 -11.36 12.55 -16.69
N LYS A 72 -10.80 11.55 -17.37
CA LYS A 72 -11.00 10.15 -17.00
C LYS A 72 -10.31 9.84 -15.68
N VAL A 73 -11.08 9.26 -14.76
CA VAL A 73 -10.58 8.76 -13.47
C VAL A 73 -10.39 7.25 -13.53
N PHE A 74 -9.25 6.80 -13.02
CA PHE A 74 -8.88 5.40 -12.95
C PHE A 74 -8.87 4.91 -11.49
N ASN A 75 -8.86 3.58 -11.33
CA ASN A 75 -8.70 2.96 -10.03
C ASN A 75 -7.41 3.44 -9.37
N VAL A 76 -7.49 3.68 -8.06
CA VAL A 76 -6.30 3.96 -7.24
C VAL A 76 -5.76 2.66 -6.67
N GLN A 77 -4.44 2.59 -6.56
CA GLN A 77 -3.73 1.41 -6.09
C GLN A 77 -2.67 1.84 -5.08
N TYR A 78 -2.55 1.05 -4.03
CA TYR A 78 -1.69 1.33 -2.90
C TYR A 78 -0.98 0.07 -2.42
N ILE A 79 0.31 0.17 -2.09
CA ILE A 79 1.00 -0.85 -1.30
C ILE A 79 1.07 -0.36 0.14
N VAL A 80 0.55 -1.18 1.07
CA VAL A 80 0.70 -0.97 2.51
C VAL A 80 1.83 -1.85 3.01
N ASP A 81 2.93 -1.23 3.41
CA ASP A 81 4.17 -1.90 3.81
C ASP A 81 4.09 -2.54 5.20
N ASP A 82 4.51 -3.79 5.35
CA ASP A 82 4.44 -4.51 6.64
C ASP A 82 5.30 -3.91 7.75
N ARG A 83 6.46 -3.39 7.36
CA ARG A 83 7.53 -3.02 8.28
C ARG A 83 7.26 -1.66 8.88
N ASP A 84 6.92 -0.71 8.01
CA ASP A 84 6.80 0.71 8.35
C ASP A 84 5.33 1.16 8.41
N ARG A 85 4.38 0.29 8.01
CA ARG A 85 2.94 0.60 7.90
C ARG A 85 2.66 1.81 7.02
N ARG A 86 3.53 2.02 6.03
CA ARG A 86 3.45 3.16 5.11
C ARG A 86 2.67 2.81 3.86
N LEU A 87 1.92 3.79 3.39
CA LEU A 87 1.20 3.77 2.13
C LEU A 87 2.08 4.25 0.99
N HIS A 88 2.13 3.45 -0.07
CA HIS A 88 2.87 3.76 -1.29
C HIS A 88 1.91 3.78 -2.48
N PRO A 89 1.68 4.93 -3.14
CA PRO A 89 0.83 4.98 -4.32
C PRO A 89 1.48 4.22 -5.48
N VAL A 90 0.70 3.38 -6.13
CA VAL A 90 1.13 2.62 -7.31
C VAL A 90 0.67 3.35 -8.55
N GLY A 91 1.62 4.01 -9.21
CA GLY A 91 1.40 4.68 -10.50
C GLY A 91 1.42 3.72 -11.69
N THR A 92 1.41 4.29 -12.90
CA THR A 92 1.41 3.58 -14.20
C THR A 92 2.51 2.52 -14.34
N PHE A 93 3.64 2.72 -13.68
CA PHE A 93 4.77 1.79 -13.69
C PHE A 93 4.55 0.47 -12.93
N GLY A 94 3.38 0.30 -12.30
CA GLY A 94 2.93 -0.96 -11.72
C GLY A 94 3.54 -1.30 -10.36
N ALA A 95 2.93 -2.27 -9.67
CA ALA A 95 3.30 -2.62 -8.30
C ALA A 95 4.74 -3.12 -8.17
N ARG A 96 5.22 -3.92 -9.13
CA ARG A 96 6.57 -4.52 -9.09
C ARG A 96 7.68 -3.48 -9.02
N ARG A 97 7.62 -2.43 -9.84
CA ARG A 97 8.63 -1.37 -9.83
C ARG A 97 8.67 -0.63 -8.50
N ILE A 98 7.51 -0.32 -7.91
CA ILE A 98 7.44 0.33 -6.60
C ILE A 98 8.05 -0.57 -5.52
N VAL A 99 7.77 -1.87 -5.55
CA VAL A 99 8.38 -2.85 -4.64
C VAL A 99 9.91 -2.84 -4.78
N GLU A 100 10.42 -2.93 -6.00
CA GLU A 100 11.86 -2.91 -6.30
C GLU A 100 12.52 -1.60 -5.82
N GLU A 101 11.89 -0.44 -6.06
CA GLU A 101 12.38 0.86 -5.59
C GLU A 101 12.44 0.96 -4.06
N ILE A 102 11.43 0.44 -3.36
CA ILE A 102 11.39 0.42 -1.89
C ILE A 102 12.49 -0.51 -1.33
N LEU A 103 12.64 -1.70 -1.90
CA LEU A 103 13.67 -2.64 -1.50
C LEU A 103 15.08 -2.08 -1.74
N TYR A 104 15.30 -1.43 -2.89
CA TYR A 104 16.58 -0.80 -3.22
C TYR A 104 16.97 0.30 -2.23
N ARG A 105 16.03 1.17 -1.83
CA ARG A 105 16.28 2.25 -0.86
C ARG A 105 16.61 1.75 0.55
N ARG A 106 16.36 0.46 0.84
CA ARG A 106 16.55 -0.16 2.16
C ARG A 106 17.86 -0.95 2.27
N GLY A 107 18.50 -1.27 1.14
CA GLY A 107 19.80 -1.95 1.07
C GLY A 107 20.95 -0.95 1.12
#